data_AF-A0A8S2YDX0-F1
#
_entry.id   AF-A0A8S2YDX0-F1
#
_cell.length_a   1.000
_cell.length_b   1.000
_cell.length_c   1.000
_cell.angle_alpha   90.00
_cell.angle_beta   90.00
_cell.angle_gamma   90.00
#
_symmetry.space_group_name_H-M   'P 1'
#
loop_
_entity.id
_entity.type
_entity.pdbx_description
1 polymer ?
#
loop_
_entity_poly.entity_id
_entity_poly.type
_entity_poly.pdbx_seq_one_letter_code
_entity_poly.pdbx_strand_id
1 'polypeptide(L)'
;LATGGNVSCALALAGQNACYSTIITNQGCIFLLGTTILYELQLRDWNERIDYFIENGKNQYEQALELGYSMYIGKAKGLPIDQEKRHQCISDKMVSLLNSYLKLALNFDCPQHG
;
A
#
# COMPACT_ATOMS: atom_id res chain seq x y z
N LEU A 1 25.76 -25.04 14.19
CA LEU A 1 26.86 -24.39 13.43
C LEU A 1 28.10 -25.25 13.55
N ALA A 2 28.79 -25.51 12.43
CA ALA A 2 29.89 -26.46 12.34
C ALA A 2 31.10 -26.04 13.19
N THR A 3 31.27 -26.69 14.35
CA THR A 3 32.44 -26.60 15.22
C THR A 3 33.45 -27.69 14.86
N GLY A 4 34.06 -27.61 13.67
CA GLY A 4 35.13 -28.52 13.24
C GLY A 4 36.39 -27.74 12.88
N GLY A 5 37.52 -28.04 13.52
CA GLY A 5 38.77 -27.26 13.51
C GLY A 5 39.52 -27.06 12.17
N ASN A 6 38.89 -27.31 11.02
CA ASN A 6 39.47 -27.16 9.68
C ASN A 6 38.73 -26.16 8.77
N VAL A 7 37.75 -25.42 9.29
CA VAL A 7 37.16 -24.30 8.53
C VAL A 7 38.16 -23.14 8.52
N SER A 8 38.59 -22.70 7.33
CA SER A 8 39.50 -21.56 7.22
C SER A 8 38.86 -20.31 7.82
N CYS A 9 39.64 -19.45 8.48
CA CYS A 9 39.14 -18.20 9.05
C CYS A 9 38.38 -17.36 8.01
N ALA A 10 38.77 -17.45 6.73
CA ALA A 10 38.07 -16.81 5.62
C ALA A 10 36.65 -17.36 5.41
N LEU A 11 36.45 -18.69 5.50
CA LEU A 11 35.13 -19.31 5.36
C LEU A 11 34.24 -19.08 6.59
N ALA A 12 34.85 -19.05 7.79
CA ALA A 12 34.14 -18.68 9.02
C ALA A 12 33.68 -17.21 8.99
N LEU A 13 34.56 -16.30 8.54
CA LEU A 13 34.24 -14.88 8.37
C LEU A 13 33.21 -14.66 7.25
N ALA A 14 33.34 -15.37 6.13
CA ALA A 14 32.36 -15.33 5.05
C ALA A 14 30.99 -15.86 5.50
N GLY A 15 30.93 -16.89 6.34
CA GLY A 15 29.69 -17.40 6.93
C GLY A 15 29.05 -16.44 7.94
N GLN A 16 29.86 -15.70 8.72
CA GLN A 16 29.37 -14.66 9.62
C GLN A 16 28.88 -13.41 8.88
N ASN A 17 29.51 -13.07 7.75
CA ASN A 17 29.15 -11.91 6.91
C ASN A 17 28.22 -12.27 5.74
N ALA A 18 27.81 -13.52 5.60
CA ALA A 18 26.80 -13.93 4.64
C ALA A 18 25.45 -13.36 5.08
N CYS A 19 25.01 -12.26 4.45
CA CYS A 19 23.68 -11.72 4.63
C CYS A 19 22.65 -12.68 4.00
N TYR A 20 22.17 -13.66 4.77
CA TYR A 20 20.98 -14.44 4.41
C TYR A 20 19.71 -13.60 4.65
N SER A 21 19.58 -12.49 3.93
CA SER A 21 18.33 -11.74 3.95
C SER A 21 17.29 -12.55 3.20
N THR A 22 16.27 -13.04 3.91
CA THR A 22 15.16 -13.78 3.29
C THR A 22 14.02 -12.80 3.05
N ILE A 23 13.50 -12.78 1.82
CA ILE A 23 12.31 -12.03 1.44
C ILE A 23 11.17 -13.02 1.28
N ILE A 24 10.11 -12.84 2.05
CA ILE A 24 8.90 -13.66 1.96
C ILE A 24 7.71 -12.74 1.69
N THR A 25 6.86 -13.13 0.75
CA THR A 25 5.60 -12.45 0.49
C THR A 25 4.45 -13.29 1.01
N ASN A 26 3.61 -12.73 1.88
CA ASN A 26 2.42 -13.41 2.40
C ASN A 26 1.26 -12.42 2.56
N GLN A 27 0.10 -12.73 1.97
CA GLN A 27 -1.15 -11.96 2.11
C GLN A 27 -1.00 -10.44 1.90
N GLY A 28 -0.21 -10.02 0.91
CA GLY A 28 0.02 -8.60 0.63
C GLY A 28 1.07 -7.94 1.54
N CYS A 29 1.64 -8.65 2.50
CA CYS A 29 2.81 -8.20 3.25
C CYS A 29 4.11 -8.76 2.63
N ILE A 30 5.16 -7.94 2.68
CA ILE A 30 6.54 -8.35 2.42
C ILE A 30 7.27 -8.39 3.76
N PHE A 31 7.81 -9.55 4.09
CA PHE A 31 8.64 -9.77 5.26
C PHE A 31 10.10 -9.80 4.84
N LEU A 32 10.89 -8.89 5.39
CA LEU A 32 12.34 -8.83 5.22
C LEU A 32 13.00 -9.30 6.50
N LEU A 33 13.54 -10.51 6.49
CA LEU A 33 14.30 -11.04 7.62
C LEU A 33 15.74 -10.52 7.53
N GLY A 34 16.08 -9.56 8.39
CA GLY A 34 17.46 -9.16 8.64
C GLY A 34 18.15 -10.13 9.59
N THR A 35 19.42 -9.86 9.90
CA THR A 35 20.20 -10.70 10.82
C THR A 35 19.73 -10.62 12.27
N THR A 36 19.09 -9.52 12.66
CA THR A 36 18.61 -9.27 14.04
C THR A 36 17.18 -8.73 14.12
N ILE A 37 16.61 -8.28 13.00
CA ILE A 37 15.33 -7.58 12.93
C ILE A 37 14.50 -8.19 11.81
N LEU A 38 13.19 -8.29 12.03
CA LEU A 38 12.20 -8.58 11.00
C LEU A 38 11.49 -7.26 10.62
N TYR A 39 11.49 -6.92 9.33
CA TYR A 39 10.66 -5.84 8.81
C TYR A 39 9.41 -6.42 8.15
N GLU A 40 8.26 -5.86 8.48
CA GLU A 40 7.00 -6.12 7.79
C GLU A 40 6.62 -4.87 6.98
N LEU A 41 6.41 -5.05 5.68
CA LEU A 41 5.94 -4.01 4.78
C LEU A 41 4.59 -4.43 4.21
N GLN A 42 3.52 -3.75 4.61
CA GLN A 42 2.19 -3.98 4.07
C GLN A 42 2.03 -3.28 2.72
N LEU A 43 1.74 -4.03 1.66
CA LEU A 43 1.38 -3.48 0.36
C LEU A 43 -0.08 -3.05 0.39
N ARG A 44 -0.35 -1.87 -0.15
CA ARG A 44 -1.71 -1.36 -0.33
C ARG A 44 -2.18 -1.59 -1.75
N ASP A 45 -3.42 -2.04 -1.89
CA ASP A 45 -4.08 -2.10 -3.18
C ASP A 45 -4.41 -0.69 -3.72
N TRP A 46 -4.89 -0.60 -4.96
CA TRP A 46 -5.20 0.68 -5.58
C TRP A 46 -6.33 1.44 -4.87
N ASN A 47 -7.26 0.71 -4.24
CA ASN A 47 -8.43 1.24 -3.56
C ASN A 47 -8.04 1.84 -2.20
N GLU A 48 -7.27 1.10 -1.41
CA GLU A 48 -6.66 1.53 -0.14
C GLU A 48 -5.74 2.74 -0.32
N ARG A 49 -5.09 2.87 -1.49
CA ARG A 49 -4.28 4.05 -1.83
C ARG A 49 -5.12 5.30 -2.04
N ILE A 50 -6.34 5.16 -2.55
CA ILE A 50 -7.29 6.27 -2.67
C ILE A 50 -7.84 6.62 -1.28
N ASP A 51 -8.21 5.60 -0.50
CA ASP A 51 -8.77 5.79 0.86
C ASP A 51 -7.78 6.44 1.82
N TYR A 52 -6.48 6.21 1.64
CA TYR A 52 -5.42 6.85 2.43
C TYR A 52 -5.47 8.39 2.46
N PHE A 53 -6.02 9.02 1.42
CA PHE A 53 -6.19 10.47 1.35
C PHE A 53 -7.41 10.96 2.14
N ILE A 54 -8.37 10.08 2.41
CA ILE A 54 -9.59 10.41 3.14
C ILE A 54 -9.46 10.03 4.61
N GLU A 55 -8.84 8.87 4.88
CA GLU A 55 -8.59 8.36 6.22
C GLU A 55 -7.68 9.28 7.05
N ASN A 56 -7.72 9.09 8.37
CA ASN A 56 -6.86 9.76 9.35
C ASN A 56 -6.98 11.30 9.36
N GLY A 57 -8.16 11.83 9.02
CA GLY A 57 -8.47 13.26 9.16
C GLY A 57 -7.83 14.15 8.10
N LYS A 58 -7.31 13.59 7.01
CA LYS A 58 -6.69 14.36 5.93
C LYS A 58 -7.71 15.06 5.04
N ASN A 59 -8.88 14.44 4.79
CA ASN A 59 -9.94 14.96 3.94
C ASN A 59 -9.42 15.51 2.59
N GLN A 60 -8.40 14.85 2.03
CA GLN A 60 -7.69 15.25 0.81
C GLN A 60 -8.43 14.73 -0.43
N TYR A 61 -9.67 15.20 -0.60
CA TYR A 61 -10.56 14.73 -1.68
C TYR A 61 -10.04 15.07 -3.09
N GLU A 62 -9.36 16.21 -3.25
CA GLU A 62 -8.76 16.61 -4.51
C GLU A 62 -7.65 15.62 -4.92
N GLN A 63 -6.73 15.30 -4.01
CA GLN A 63 -5.66 14.34 -4.26
C GLN A 63 -6.21 12.92 -4.50
N ALA A 64 -7.25 12.53 -3.77
CA ALA A 64 -7.93 11.24 -3.97
C ALA A 64 -8.54 11.14 -5.39
N LEU A 65 -9.20 12.20 -5.85
CA LEU A 65 -9.80 12.26 -7.19
C LEU A 65 -8.75 12.34 -8.29
N GLU A 66 -7.67 13.10 -8.10
CA GLU A 66 -6.56 13.16 -9.04
C GLU A 66 -5.91 11.78 -9.21
N LEU A 67 -5.67 11.08 -8.10
CA LEU A 67 -5.14 9.72 -8.13
C LEU A 67 -6.11 8.76 -8.84
N GLY A 68 -7.40 8.79 -8.49
CA GLY A 68 -8.43 7.98 -9.15
C GLY A 68 -8.52 8.24 -10.65
N TYR A 69 -8.47 9.51 -11.07
CA TYR A 69 -8.44 9.88 -12.48
C TYR A 69 -7.18 9.37 -13.19
N SER A 70 -6.01 9.47 -12.55
CA SER A 70 -4.75 8.93 -13.10
C SER A 70 -4.80 7.41 -13.32
N MET A 71 -5.50 6.70 -12.43
CA MET A 71 -5.75 5.27 -12.53
C MET A 71 -6.72 4.97 -13.68
N TYR A 72 -7.77 5.79 -13.85
CA TYR A 72 -8.77 5.64 -14.91
C TYR A 72 -8.13 5.73 -16.30
N ILE A 73 -7.28 6.73 -16.52
CA ILE A 73 -6.55 6.91 -17.79
C ILE A 73 -5.42 5.88 -18.01
N GLY A 74 -5.24 4.92 -17.09
CA GLY A 74 -4.33 3.79 -17.24
C GLY A 74 -2.86 4.07 -16.88
N LYS A 75 -2.56 5.14 -16.14
CA LYS A 75 -1.18 5.43 -15.69
C LYS A 75 -0.74 4.62 -14.46
N ALA A 76 -1.63 3.83 -13.86
CA ALA A 76 -1.37 3.11 -12.62
C ALA A 76 -1.27 1.59 -12.80
N LYS A 77 -0.44 0.95 -11.96
CA LYS A 77 -0.25 -0.50 -11.88
C LYS A 77 -1.13 -1.10 -10.77
N GLY A 78 -1.46 -2.39 -10.88
CA GLY A 78 -2.24 -3.13 -9.88
C GLY A 78 -3.76 -3.09 -10.08
N LEU A 79 -4.21 -2.74 -11.29
CA LEU A 79 -5.62 -2.69 -11.68
C LEU A 79 -6.01 -3.94 -12.51
N PRO A 80 -7.31 -4.24 -12.66
CA PRO A 80 -7.77 -5.28 -13.57
C PRO A 80 -7.16 -5.12 -14.96
N ILE A 81 -6.76 -6.24 -15.56
CA ILE A 81 -6.19 -6.28 -16.92
C ILE A 81 -7.25 -5.85 -17.95
N ASP A 82 -8.50 -6.25 -17.70
CA ASP A 82 -9.66 -5.87 -18.48
C ASP A 82 -9.95 -4.37 -18.33
N GLN A 83 -9.91 -3.65 -19.45
CA GLN A 83 -10.06 -2.20 -19.48
C GLN A 83 -11.45 -1.73 -19.06
N GLU A 84 -12.51 -2.44 -19.45
CA GLU A 84 -13.89 -2.08 -19.11
C GLU A 84 -14.12 -2.27 -17.61
N LYS A 85 -13.72 -3.43 -17.08
CA LYS A 85 -13.82 -3.72 -15.64
C LYS A 85 -12.99 -2.74 -14.82
N ARG A 86 -11.79 -2.38 -15.29
CA ARG A 86 -10.95 -1.37 -14.65
C ARG A 86 -11.65 -0.02 -14.59
N HIS A 87 -12.18 0.47 -15.71
CA HIS A 87 -12.89 1.74 -15.75
C HIS A 87 -14.10 1.71 -14.82
N GLN A 88 -14.88 0.63 -14.84
CA GLN A 88 -16.05 0.47 -13.98
C GLN A 88 -15.67 0.55 -12.50
N CYS A 89 -14.72 -0.27 -12.03
CA CYS A 89 -14.31 -0.26 -10.62
C CYS A 89 -13.80 1.11 -10.15
N ILE A 90 -13.04 1.81 -11.00
CA ILE A 90 -12.51 3.14 -10.66
C ILE A 90 -13.64 4.18 -10.64
N SER A 91 -14.54 4.15 -11.63
CA SER A 91 -15.70 5.04 -11.67
C SER A 91 -16.59 4.87 -10.45
N ASP A 92 -16.88 3.63 -10.05
CA ASP A 92 -17.65 3.33 -8.84
C ASP A 92 -16.99 3.92 -7.59
N LYS A 93 -15.66 3.81 -7.49
CA LYS A 93 -14.90 4.39 -6.39
C LYS A 93 -14.93 5.93 -6.40
N MET A 94 -14.78 6.55 -7.56
CA MET A 94 -14.85 8.01 -7.70
C MET A 94 -16.24 8.56 -7.34
N VAL A 95 -17.31 7.87 -7.75
CA VAL A 95 -18.69 8.22 -7.37
C VAL A 95 -18.87 8.11 -5.85
N SER A 96 -18.32 7.05 -5.23
CA SER A 96 -18.34 6.88 -3.77
C SER A 96 -17.62 8.01 -3.05
N LEU A 97 -16.44 8.43 -3.53
CA LEU A 97 -15.70 9.57 -3.01
C LEU A 97 -16.48 10.88 -3.08
N LEU A 98 -17.09 11.17 -4.24
CA LEU A 98 -17.88 12.38 -4.44
C LEU A 98 -19.10 12.41 -3.51
N ASN A 99 -19.78 11.28 -3.35
CA ASN A 99 -20.89 11.15 -2.41
C ASN A 99 -20.43 11.35 -0.95
N SER A 100 -19.28 10.81 -0.56
CA SER A 100 -18.68 11.03 0.75
C SER A 100 -18.38 12.51 0.99
N TYR A 101 -17.78 13.19 0.01
CA TYR A 101 -17.50 14.62 0.06
C TYR A 101 -18.78 15.45 0.20
N LEU A 102 -19.80 15.17 -0.64
CA LEU A 102 -21.08 15.88 -0.58
C LEU A 102 -21.75 15.71 0.79
N LYS A 103 -21.73 14.50 1.36
CA LYS A 103 -22.27 14.29 2.72
C LYS A 103 -21.53 15.13 3.74
N LEU A 104 -20.20 15.20 3.68
CA LEU A 104 -19.44 16.07 4.57
C LEU A 104 -19.80 17.53 4.38
N ALA A 105 -19.77 18.03 3.14
CA ALA A 105 -20.06 19.43 2.83
C ALA A 105 -21.46 19.84 3.29
N LEU A 106 -22.48 19.03 2.95
CA LEU A 106 -23.87 19.32 3.32
C LEU A 106 -24.11 19.18 4.82
N ASN A 107 -23.40 18.30 5.53
CA ASN A 107 -23.48 18.21 6.98
C ASN A 107 -22.82 19.41 7.69
N PHE A 108 -21.87 20.10 7.06
CA PHE A 108 -21.28 21.34 7.58
C PHE A 108 -22.22 22.55 7.44
N ASP A 109 -23.14 22.53 6.48
CA ASP A 109 -24.04 23.65 6.16
C ASP A 109 -25.42 23.58 6.85
N CYS A 110 -25.70 22.57 7.67
CA CYS A 110 -26.92 22.54 8.49
C CYS A 110 -26.66 23.20 9.86
N PRO A 111 -27.08 24.47 10.09
CA PRO A 111 -27.13 25.00 11.44
C PRO A 111 -28.12 24.15 12.25
N GLN A 112 -27.58 23.34 13.15
CA GLN A 112 -28.41 22.66 14.14
C GLN A 112 -28.87 23.71 15.15
N HIS A 113 -30.19 23.89 15.24
CA HIS A 113 -30.96 24.70 16.19
C HIS A 113 -31.30 26.13 15.71
N GLY A 114 -32.58 26.28 15.33
CA GLY A 114 -33.34 27.52 15.56
C GLY A 114 -33.97 27.50 16.94
#